data_AF-A0A919YGH0-F1
#
_entry.id   AF-A0A919YGH0-F1
#
_cell.length_a   1.000
_cell.length_b   1.000
_cell.length_c   1.000
_cell.angle_alpha   90.00
_cell.angle_beta   90.00
_cell.angle_gamma   90.00
#
_symmetry.space_group_name_H-M   'P 1'
#
loop_
_entity.id
_entity.type
_entity.pdbx_description
1 polymer ?
#
loop_
_entity_poly.entity_id
_entity_poly.type
_entity_poly.pdbx_seq_one_letter_code
_entity_poly.pdbx_strand_id
1 'polypeptide(L)' 'MQFTKDSGLVKVWVSLVLVGTYNLEEVPQFFNLKTVVTEVVNGTVL' A
#
# COMPACT_ATOMS: atom_id res chain seq x y z
N MET A 1 1.89 -11.26 -10.80
CA MET A 1 2.86 -10.46 -10.03
C MET A 1 2.40 -10.48 -8.57
N GLN A 2 3.33 -10.56 -7.62
CA GLN A 2 3.01 -10.60 -6.18
C GLN A 2 3.82 -9.51 -5.48
N PHE A 3 3.15 -8.50 -4.97
CA PHE A 3 3.77 -7.44 -4.18
C PHE A 3 4.00 -7.88 -2.74
N THR A 4 5.02 -7.31 -2.12
CA THR A 4 5.37 -7.46 -0.70
C THR A 4 5.61 -6.08 -0.10
N LYS A 5 5.73 -5.98 1.24
CA LYS A 5 6.09 -4.73 1.93
C LYS A 5 7.40 -4.10 1.41
N ASP A 6 8.28 -4.93 0.86
CA ASP A 6 9.58 -4.51 0.34
C ASP A 6 9.53 -4.00 -1.11
N SER A 7 8.41 -4.20 -1.81
CA SER A 7 8.24 -3.74 -3.19
C SER A 7 8.26 -2.21 -3.27
N GLY A 8 9.03 -1.65 -4.22
CA GLY A 8 9.16 -0.20 -4.37
C GLY A 8 7.82 0.51 -4.58
N LEU A 9 6.93 -0.09 -5.38
CA LEU A 9 5.59 0.47 -5.62
C LEU A 9 4.72 0.49 -4.36
N VAL A 10 4.82 -0.53 -3.49
CA VAL A 10 4.11 -0.55 -2.20
C VAL A 10 4.61 0.60 -1.32
N LYS A 11 5.93 0.80 -1.22
CA LYS A 11 6.51 1.90 -0.43
C LYS A 11 6.06 3.28 -0.90
N VAL A 12 5.97 3.49 -2.22
CA VAL A 12 5.45 4.74 -2.79
C VAL A 12 4.01 4.98 -2.36
N TRP A 13 3.13 3.98 -2.53
CA TRP A 13 1.73 4.11 -2.15
C TRP A 13 1.51 4.30 -0.65
N VAL A 14 2.24 3.56 0.19
CA VAL A 14 2.21 3.76 1.65
C VAL A 14 2.61 5.20 2.00
N SER A 15 3.69 5.72 1.41
CA SER A 15 4.14 7.10 1.67
C SER A 15 3.10 8.14 1.25
N LEU A 16 2.50 7.96 0.08
CA LEU A 16 1.46 8.84 -0.45
C LEU A 16 0.20 8.86 0.43
N VAL A 17 -0.18 7.71 0.98
CA VAL A 17 -1.32 7.59 1.91
C VAL A 17 -0.99 8.24 3.26
N LEU A 18 0.19 7.97 3.82
CA LEU A 18 0.59 8.53 5.12
C LEU A 18 0.78 10.05 5.09
N VAL A 19 1.20 10.63 3.96
CA VAL A 19 1.30 12.09 3.76
C VAL A 19 -0.08 12.72 3.49
N GLY A 20 -1.11 11.92 3.25
CA GLY A 20 -2.47 12.40 2.98
C GLY A 20 -2.68 12.93 1.56
N THR A 21 -1.78 12.59 0.61
CA THR A 21 -1.98 12.92 -0.81
C THR A 21 -3.09 12.08 -1.42
N TYR A 22 -3.25 10.84 -0.95
CA TYR A 22 -4.31 9.93 -1.35
C TYR A 22 -4.93 9.27 -0.12
N ASN A 23 -6.21 8.95 -0.21
CA ASN A 23 -6.91 8.07 0.72
C ASN A 23 -6.63 6.60 0.36
N LEU A 24 -6.74 5.73 1.35
CA LEU A 24 -6.51 4.28 1.20
C LEU A 24 -7.49 3.64 0.20
N GLU A 25 -8.67 4.22 0.01
CA GLU A 25 -9.66 3.80 -0.98
C GLU A 25 -9.22 4.03 -2.44
N GLU A 26 -8.37 5.04 -2.67
CA GLU A 26 -7.86 5.45 -3.99
C GLU A 26 -6.68 4.59 -4.47
N VAL A 27 -6.13 3.74 -3.59
CA VAL A 27 -5.09 2.79 -3.96
C VAL A 27 -5.64 1.83 -5.03
N PRO A 28 -5.00 1.72 -6.22
CA PRO A 28 -5.48 0.89 -7.30
C PRO A 28 -5.59 -0.58 -6.92
N GLN A 29 -6.74 -1.18 -7.24
CA GLN A 29 -6.99 -2.60 -7.02
C GLN A 29 -6.48 -3.42 -8.21
N PHE A 30 -5.17 -3.66 -8.27
CA PHE A 30 -4.57 -4.59 -9.23
C PHE A 30 -3.60 -5.55 -8.52
N PHE A 31 -3.66 -6.83 -8.92
CA PHE A 31 -3.06 -7.93 -8.17
C PHE A 31 -3.38 -7.82 -6.66
N ASN A 32 -2.37 -7.83 -5.80
CA ASN A 32 -2.51 -7.69 -4.36
C ASN A 32 -2.06 -6.32 -3.81
N LEU A 33 -1.88 -5.28 -4.67
CA LEU A 33 -1.31 -4.01 -4.23
C LEU A 33 -2.13 -3.36 -3.11
N LYS A 34 -3.43 -3.14 -3.33
CA LYS A 34 -4.32 -2.49 -2.37
C LYS A 34 -4.32 -3.22 -1.02
N THR A 35 -4.37 -4.55 -1.04
CA THR A 35 -4.31 -5.39 0.17
C THR A 35 -3.02 -5.12 0.94
N VAL A 36 -1.86 -5.26 0.30
CA VAL A 36 -0.56 -5.09 1.00
C VAL A 36 -0.38 -3.66 1.52
N VAL A 37 -0.75 -2.64 0.74
CA VAL A 37 -0.70 -1.24 1.20
C VAL A 37 -1.60 -1.04 2.42
N THR A 38 -2.81 -1.61 2.40
CA THR A 38 -3.75 -1.55 3.53
C THR A 38 -3.16 -2.20 4.79
N GLU A 39 -2.59 -3.40 4.65
CA GLU A 39 -1.99 -4.12 5.77
C GLU A 39 -0.79 -3.36 6.36
N VAL A 40 0.05 -2.74 5.52
CA VAL A 40 1.20 -1.95 5.99
C VAL A 40 0.75 -0.67 6.70
N VAL A 41 -0.22 0.06 6.14
CA VAL A 41 -0.73 1.30 6.76
C VAL A 41 -1.43 0.99 8.09
N ASN A 42 -2.18 -0.11 8.18
CA ASN A 42 -2.88 -0.52 9.39
C ASN A 42 -1.96 -1.24 10.42
N GLY A 43 -0.69 -1.49 10.09
CA GLY A 43 0.27 -2.15 10.99
C GLY A 43 0.06 -3.65 11.16
N THR A 44 -0.66 -4.30 10.24
CA THR A 44 -0.95 -5.76 10.29
C THR A 44 0.21 -6.61 9.76
N VAL A 45 1.17 -6.02 9.05
CA VAL A 45 2.38 -6.71 8.58
C VAL A 45 3.54 -6.46 9.56
N LEU A 46 3.94 -7.48 10.31
CA LEU A 46 5.18 -7.50 11.09
C LEU A 46 6.41 -7.71 10.19
#